data_AF-A0A8T4HP24-F1
#
_entry.id   AF-A0A8T4HP24-F1
#
_cell.length_a   1.000
_cell.length_b   1.000
_cell.length_c   1.000
_cell.angle_alpha   90.00
_cell.angle_beta   90.00
_cell.angle_gamma   90.00
#
_symmetry.space_group_name_H-M   'P 1'
#
loop_
_entity.id
_entity.type
_entity.pdbx_description
1 polymer ?
#
loop_
_entity_poly.entity_id
_entity_poly.type
_entity_poly.pdbx_seq_one_letter_code
_entity_poly.pdbx_strand_id
1 'polypeptide(L)'
;TATSPLGTDGTRLGFRVAYDRVTGRIRYHRIDGVHGTALPMTGYLPHARWSSKPPIPWGLLDVPGSDRRLLLDGGYDVTARDPETGAAHWRVYMMDQDWIVNHPSPMAAGTRRMPPKAFWHFLTPRDLPGSRALREISEDTVRALLAATATSISALRNALGLLLPEVSHQLLLDGLMGFFQETNRRIQHRDRLLKVLDQQTPRLLEVPEADLDGALDGLVSYYSEGTGGTVRQIELASAFFTGSIDGETAMAHWAVHGSHYDWTELVGRIGGLGFRAASTVTPAEHRTAVIGLLRFWASSPLTDPALHRGLLDPGEDGDEEPPAAQSTAEGKLLPLDIAMHFGDWARSQAGRNYRIKAFLQRGDLPRPEGFVDIGPVARGWATVKRLRLLADELERREPVPFDPDAAACLAKAADLDHAEAALWLTGLPGVDADGVRADKCLSPDIRAALGLKVTEAADACERLRRMPTETRLELYDAAMPNDPGQLWNQHMMAERLAEAFRRPPSG
;
A
#
# COMPACT_ATOMS: atom_id res chain seq x y z
N THR A 1 -38.66 -19.48 -25.62
CA THR A 1 -37.44 -19.52 -24.77
C THR A 1 -36.25 -20.03 -25.59
N ALA A 2 -35.90 -19.29 -26.65
CA ALA A 2 -35.40 -19.86 -27.91
C ALA A 2 -34.05 -19.32 -28.41
N THR A 3 -33.15 -18.78 -27.58
CA THR A 3 -32.07 -17.94 -28.14
C THR A 3 -30.70 -17.97 -27.43
N SER A 4 -30.41 -18.91 -26.53
CA SER A 4 -29.08 -18.93 -25.90
C SER A 4 -28.18 -20.02 -26.49
N PRO A 5 -27.08 -19.68 -27.19
CA PRO A 5 -26.05 -20.64 -27.59
C PRO A 5 -25.21 -21.15 -26.41
N LEU A 6 -25.42 -20.60 -25.20
CA LEU A 6 -24.90 -21.14 -23.94
C LEU A 6 -25.74 -22.33 -23.43
N GLY A 7 -26.91 -22.53 -24.03
CA GLY A 7 -27.77 -23.65 -23.78
C GLY A 7 -28.39 -23.67 -22.41
N THR A 8 -29.36 -22.81 -22.16
CA THR A 8 -30.10 -22.82 -20.89
C THR A 8 -31.60 -22.94 -21.11
N ASP A 9 -32.28 -23.70 -20.26
CA ASP A 9 -33.75 -23.84 -20.22
C ASP A 9 -34.41 -22.94 -19.17
N GLY A 10 -33.63 -22.07 -18.51
CA GLY A 10 -34.08 -21.25 -17.40
C GLY A 10 -33.86 -21.88 -16.02
N THR A 11 -33.43 -23.14 -15.94
CA THR A 11 -33.10 -23.83 -14.69
C THR A 11 -31.75 -24.56 -14.73
N ARG A 12 -31.22 -24.87 -15.93
CA ARG A 12 -29.96 -25.61 -16.16
C ARG A 12 -29.16 -24.99 -17.30
N LEU A 13 -27.84 -25.22 -17.33
CA LEU A 13 -26.89 -24.77 -18.37
C LEU A 13 -26.31 -25.99 -19.15
N GLY A 14 -25.96 -25.83 -20.43
CA GLY A 14 -25.35 -26.86 -21.28
C GLY A 14 -26.19 -27.54 -22.37
N PHE A 15 -27.36 -27.02 -22.76
CA PHE A 15 -28.24 -27.62 -23.77
C PHE A 15 -28.13 -27.00 -25.17
N ARG A 16 -27.73 -27.75 -26.20
CA ARG A 16 -27.85 -27.29 -27.60
C ARG A 16 -29.12 -27.82 -28.26
N VAL A 17 -29.75 -26.97 -29.07
CA VAL A 17 -30.95 -27.28 -29.85
C VAL A 17 -30.56 -27.37 -31.32
N ALA A 18 -30.74 -28.54 -31.92
CA ALA A 18 -30.56 -28.71 -33.36
C ALA A 18 -31.88 -28.41 -34.07
N TYR A 19 -31.86 -27.51 -35.04
CA TYR A 19 -33.02 -27.17 -35.86
C TYR A 19 -32.89 -27.76 -37.26
N ASP A 20 -34.01 -28.24 -37.80
CA ASP A 20 -34.15 -28.53 -39.21
C ASP A 20 -34.16 -27.21 -39.99
N ARG A 21 -33.13 -26.99 -40.82
CA ARG A 21 -32.94 -25.72 -41.53
C ARG A 21 -34.01 -25.39 -42.56
N VAL A 22 -34.78 -26.37 -43.02
CA VAL A 22 -35.82 -26.18 -44.04
C VAL A 22 -37.15 -25.83 -43.39
N THR A 23 -37.48 -26.49 -42.28
CA THR A 23 -38.78 -26.34 -41.61
C THR A 23 -38.74 -25.43 -40.38
N GLY A 24 -37.55 -25.07 -39.90
CA GLY A 24 -37.36 -24.31 -38.66
C GLY A 24 -37.73 -25.08 -37.38
N ARG A 25 -38.09 -26.37 -37.50
CA ARG A 25 -38.52 -27.19 -36.36
C ARG A 25 -37.34 -27.81 -35.64
N ILE A 26 -37.46 -27.96 -34.33
CA ILE A 26 -36.43 -28.62 -33.51
C ILE A 26 -36.35 -30.09 -33.89
N ARG A 27 -35.17 -30.55 -34.28
CA ARG A 27 -34.88 -31.96 -34.63
C ARG A 27 -34.58 -32.79 -33.39
N TYR A 28 -33.70 -32.32 -32.50
CA TYR A 28 -33.44 -32.93 -31.21
C TYR A 28 -32.70 -31.97 -30.26
N HIS A 29 -32.76 -32.29 -28.97
CA HIS A 29 -31.96 -31.66 -27.92
C HIS A 29 -30.71 -32.51 -27.69
N ARG A 30 -29.53 -31.88 -27.68
CA ARG A 30 -28.26 -32.55 -27.37
C ARG A 30 -27.71 -31.97 -26.07
N ILE A 31 -27.48 -32.85 -25.10
CA ILE A 31 -26.83 -32.51 -23.83
C ILE A 31 -25.33 -32.63 -24.07
N ASP A 32 -24.61 -31.51 -24.02
CA ASP A 32 -23.14 -31.47 -24.13
C ASP A 32 -22.48 -30.88 -22.86
N GLY A 33 -23.24 -30.69 -21.78
CA GLY A 33 -22.79 -30.02 -20.55
C GLY A 33 -22.69 -30.92 -19.32
N VAL A 34 -21.94 -30.44 -18.34
CA VAL A 34 -21.77 -31.02 -17.00
C VAL A 34 -23.12 -31.05 -16.30
N HIS A 35 -23.50 -32.20 -15.73
CA HIS A 35 -24.64 -32.30 -14.84
C HIS A 35 -24.44 -31.27 -13.73
N GLY A 36 -25.30 -30.26 -13.67
CA GLY A 36 -25.25 -29.18 -12.67
C GLY A 36 -25.55 -29.70 -11.27
N THR A 37 -24.63 -30.48 -10.73
CA THR A 37 -24.41 -30.68 -9.30
C THR A 37 -22.92 -30.49 -9.09
N ALA A 38 -22.39 -29.30 -9.39
CA ALA A 38 -21.28 -28.84 -8.60
C ALA A 38 -21.84 -28.73 -7.18
N LEU A 39 -21.65 -29.79 -6.39
CA LEU A 39 -21.87 -29.74 -4.95
C LEU A 39 -21.14 -28.49 -4.43
N PRO A 40 -21.66 -27.83 -3.38
CA PRO A 40 -20.94 -26.76 -2.71
C PRO A 40 -19.67 -27.38 -2.11
N MET A 41 -18.59 -27.47 -2.89
CA MET A 41 -17.29 -27.84 -2.36
C MET A 41 -16.78 -26.63 -1.58
N THR A 42 -17.06 -26.73 -0.29
CA THR A 42 -16.27 -26.21 0.82
C THR A 42 -14.79 -26.12 0.46
N GLY A 43 -14.27 -24.89 0.40
CA GLY A 43 -12.85 -24.65 0.12
C GLY A 43 -12.55 -23.16 -0.09
N TYR A 44 -12.45 -22.43 1.02
CA TYR A 44 -11.75 -21.15 1.21
C TYR A 44 -10.39 -21.13 0.44
N LEU A 45 -9.88 -20.11 -0.28
CA LEU A 45 -9.76 -18.62 -0.17
C LEU A 45 -9.16 -18.06 -1.52
N PRO A 46 -8.72 -16.78 -1.69
CA PRO A 46 -9.12 -15.43 -1.19
C PRO A 46 -9.22 -14.36 -2.33
N HIS A 47 -10.13 -13.38 -2.33
CA HIS A 47 -10.06 -11.98 -1.84
C HIS A 47 -11.15 -11.24 -2.65
N ALA A 48 -12.01 -10.31 -2.20
CA ALA A 48 -12.29 -9.68 -0.93
C ALA A 48 -13.70 -9.03 -1.01
N ARG A 49 -14.28 -8.78 0.16
CA ARG A 49 -15.20 -7.68 0.52
C ARG A 49 -16.60 -7.50 -0.08
N TRP A 50 -17.02 -8.00 -1.27
CA TRP A 50 -18.41 -7.76 -1.75
C TRP A 50 -19.09 -8.89 -2.57
N SER A 51 -18.72 -10.16 -2.39
CA SER A 51 -19.53 -11.28 -2.90
C SER A 51 -19.32 -12.54 -2.06
N SER A 52 -20.35 -12.94 -1.34
CA SER A 52 -20.42 -14.17 -0.53
C SER A 52 -20.81 -15.42 -1.33
N LYS A 53 -20.70 -15.38 -2.67
CA LYS A 53 -21.12 -16.49 -3.54
C LYS A 53 -19.93 -17.07 -4.32
N PRO A 54 -19.89 -18.40 -4.51
CA PRO A 54 -18.90 -19.05 -5.37
C PRO A 54 -18.97 -18.49 -6.80
N PRO A 55 -17.84 -18.48 -7.54
CA PRO A 55 -17.84 -18.04 -8.94
C PRO A 55 -18.83 -18.92 -9.72
N ILE A 56 -19.82 -18.29 -10.34
CA ILE A 56 -20.88 -19.01 -11.05
C ILE A 56 -20.27 -19.47 -12.39
N PRO A 57 -20.22 -20.78 -12.69
CA PRO A 57 -19.82 -21.23 -14.03
C PRO A 57 -20.89 -20.83 -15.04
N TRP A 58 -20.46 -20.24 -16.16
CA TRP A 58 -21.40 -19.69 -17.15
C TRP A 58 -21.04 -20.03 -18.60
N GLY A 59 -19.93 -20.73 -18.85
CA GLY A 59 -19.57 -21.13 -20.21
C GLY A 59 -18.57 -22.28 -20.31
N LEU A 60 -18.50 -22.87 -21.49
CA LEU A 60 -17.40 -23.74 -21.91
C LEU A 60 -16.67 -23.05 -23.06
N LEU A 61 -15.35 -23.08 -23.04
CA LEU A 61 -14.48 -22.58 -24.10
C LEU A 61 -13.88 -23.76 -24.86
N ASP A 62 -14.22 -23.86 -26.15
CA ASP A 62 -13.50 -24.71 -27.09
C ASP A 62 -12.14 -24.05 -27.38
N VAL A 63 -11.05 -24.74 -27.08
CA VAL A 63 -9.69 -24.23 -27.33
C VAL A 63 -9.27 -24.67 -28.74
N PRO A 64 -9.03 -23.74 -29.69
CA PRO A 64 -8.60 -24.11 -31.03
C PRO A 64 -7.32 -24.95 -31.00
N GLY A 65 -7.31 -26.09 -31.69
CA GLY A 65 -6.18 -27.02 -31.71
C GLY A 65 -6.16 -28.04 -30.56
N SER A 66 -7.19 -28.07 -29.71
CA SER A 66 -7.34 -29.04 -28.62
C SER A 66 -8.77 -29.59 -28.60
N ASP A 67 -8.90 -30.90 -28.35
CA ASP A 67 -10.20 -31.54 -28.12
C ASP A 67 -10.72 -31.30 -26.68
N ARG A 68 -9.87 -30.76 -25.79
CA ARG A 68 -10.22 -30.40 -24.42
C ARG A 68 -10.89 -29.03 -24.36
N ARG A 69 -11.92 -28.94 -23.50
CA ARG A 69 -12.69 -27.71 -23.22
C ARG A 69 -12.34 -27.17 -21.86
N LEU A 70 -12.35 -25.84 -21.72
CA LEU A 70 -12.20 -25.16 -20.43
C LEU A 70 -13.56 -24.69 -19.91
N LEU A 71 -13.76 -24.77 -18.60
CA LEU A 71 -14.88 -24.16 -17.88
C LEU A 71 -14.60 -22.68 -17.64
N LEU A 72 -15.52 -21.82 -18.03
CA LEU A 72 -15.44 -20.39 -17.75
C LEU A 72 -16.32 -20.03 -16.55
N ASP A 73 -15.72 -19.37 -15.56
CA ASP A 73 -16.41 -18.84 -14.38
C ASP A 73 -15.95 -17.42 -14.02
N GLY A 74 -16.53 -16.86 -12.95
CA GLY A 74 -16.16 -15.55 -12.39
C GLY A 74 -17.14 -14.42 -12.74
N GLY A 75 -17.10 -13.35 -11.93
CA GLY A 75 -17.96 -12.17 -12.06
C GLY A 75 -17.21 -10.99 -12.70
N TYR A 76 -16.33 -10.36 -11.92
CA TYR A 76 -15.50 -9.20 -12.31
C TYR A 76 -14.31 -9.59 -13.21
N ASP A 77 -13.79 -10.79 -13.00
CA ASP A 77 -12.79 -11.47 -13.81
C ASP A 77 -13.42 -12.66 -14.56
N VAL A 78 -12.77 -13.10 -15.63
CA VAL A 78 -13.01 -14.39 -16.29
C VAL A 78 -11.89 -15.30 -15.88
N THR A 79 -12.21 -16.44 -15.26
CA THR A 79 -11.23 -17.52 -15.07
C THR A 79 -11.61 -18.70 -15.97
N ALA A 80 -10.63 -19.25 -16.68
CA ALA A 80 -10.78 -20.51 -17.40
C ALA A 80 -10.16 -21.65 -16.60
N ARG A 81 -10.92 -22.71 -16.35
CA ARG A 81 -10.53 -23.85 -15.53
C ARG A 81 -10.63 -25.15 -16.31
N ASP A 82 -9.81 -26.11 -15.92
CA ASP A 82 -10.01 -27.49 -16.31
C ASP A 82 -11.31 -27.99 -15.63
N PRO A 83 -12.30 -28.49 -16.39
CA PRO A 83 -13.58 -28.93 -15.84
C PRO A 83 -13.48 -30.21 -15.00
N GLU A 84 -12.41 -31.00 -15.15
CA GLU A 84 -12.20 -32.26 -14.43
C GLU A 84 -11.43 -32.02 -13.14
N THR A 85 -10.41 -31.16 -13.17
CA THR A 85 -9.51 -30.93 -12.02
C THR A 85 -9.79 -29.63 -11.27
N GLY A 86 -10.56 -28.70 -11.85
CA GLY A 86 -10.81 -27.37 -11.31
C GLY A 86 -9.61 -26.41 -11.38
N ALA A 87 -8.48 -26.87 -11.92
CA ALA A 87 -7.26 -26.08 -12.05
C ALA A 87 -7.49 -24.87 -12.95
N ALA A 88 -7.14 -23.67 -12.47
CA ALA A 88 -7.20 -22.46 -13.29
C ALA A 88 -6.05 -22.47 -14.30
N HIS A 89 -6.38 -22.34 -15.58
CA HIS A 89 -5.40 -22.18 -16.65
C HIS A 89 -5.04 -20.72 -16.87
N TRP A 90 -6.02 -19.82 -16.79
CA TRP A 90 -5.79 -18.38 -16.89
C TRP A 90 -6.94 -17.58 -16.26
N ARG A 91 -6.65 -16.32 -15.92
CA ARG A 91 -7.61 -15.34 -15.40
C ARG A 91 -7.39 -13.99 -16.10
N VAL A 92 -8.47 -13.32 -16.50
CA VAL A 92 -8.43 -11.99 -17.12
C VAL A 92 -9.47 -11.07 -16.47
N TYR A 93 -9.07 -9.86 -16.11
CA TYR A 93 -9.98 -8.82 -15.62
C TYR A 93 -10.73 -8.16 -16.78
N MET A 94 -12.05 -8.02 -16.67
CA MET A 94 -12.86 -7.30 -17.65
C MET A 94 -13.22 -5.92 -17.08
N MET A 95 -12.53 -4.86 -17.51
CA MET A 95 -12.69 -3.50 -16.95
C MET A 95 -13.93 -2.78 -17.54
N ASP A 96 -14.89 -2.40 -16.69
CA ASP A 96 -16.04 -1.52 -17.02
C ASP A 96 -16.51 -0.71 -15.79
N GLN A 97 -15.60 -0.02 -15.11
CA GLN A 97 -15.97 0.90 -14.03
C GLN A 97 -15.10 2.15 -14.15
N ASP A 98 -15.71 3.25 -14.62
CA ASP A 98 -15.08 4.59 -14.69
C ASP A 98 -14.62 5.14 -13.33
N TRP A 99 -14.94 4.47 -12.20
CA TRP A 99 -14.60 4.94 -10.85
C TRP A 99 -13.54 4.10 -10.11
N ILE A 100 -13.06 2.99 -10.69
CA ILE A 100 -12.01 2.14 -10.08
C ILE A 100 -10.66 2.29 -10.78
N VAL A 101 -10.62 2.47 -12.10
CA VAL A 101 -9.37 2.67 -12.85
C VAL A 101 -9.64 3.65 -13.99
N ASN A 102 -8.99 4.82 -13.96
CA ASN A 102 -9.19 5.88 -14.96
C ASN A 102 -8.63 5.51 -16.35
N HIS A 103 -7.80 4.46 -16.45
CA HIS A 103 -7.13 4.03 -17.68
C HIS A 103 -7.20 2.51 -17.86
N PRO A 104 -7.71 1.98 -19.01
CA PRO A 104 -7.71 0.55 -19.26
C PRO A 104 -6.27 0.04 -19.38
N SER A 105 -6.00 -1.16 -18.84
CA SER A 105 -4.68 -1.83 -18.95
C SER A 105 -4.13 -1.76 -20.38
N PRO A 106 -2.81 -1.55 -20.58
CA PRO A 106 -2.20 -1.59 -21.90
C PRO A 106 -2.58 -2.83 -22.70
N MET A 107 -2.70 -4.00 -22.04
CA MET A 107 -3.14 -5.26 -22.66
C MET A 107 -4.54 -5.19 -23.30
N ALA A 108 -5.39 -4.27 -22.85
CA ALA A 108 -6.73 -4.03 -23.35
C ALA A 108 -6.79 -2.89 -24.39
N ALA A 109 -5.66 -2.28 -24.78
CA ALA A 109 -5.61 -1.14 -25.70
C ALA A 109 -6.40 -1.40 -27.00
N GLY A 110 -6.33 -2.64 -27.51
CA GLY A 110 -7.03 -3.08 -28.71
C GLY A 110 -8.51 -3.45 -28.55
N THR A 111 -8.96 -3.78 -27.34
CA THR A 111 -10.35 -4.20 -27.09
C THR A 111 -10.79 -3.73 -25.69
N ARG A 112 -10.93 -2.41 -25.55
CA ARG A 112 -11.16 -1.72 -24.26
C ARG A 112 -12.49 -2.07 -23.59
N ARG A 113 -13.50 -2.47 -24.36
CA ARG A 113 -14.84 -2.82 -23.87
C ARG A 113 -15.27 -4.13 -24.51
N MET A 114 -15.41 -5.16 -23.69
CA MET A 114 -16.04 -6.40 -24.11
C MET A 114 -17.50 -6.37 -23.65
N PRO A 115 -18.46 -6.74 -24.51
CA PRO A 115 -19.83 -6.87 -24.05
C PRO A 115 -19.88 -7.92 -22.93
N PRO A 116 -20.92 -7.92 -22.07
CA PRO A 116 -21.07 -8.96 -21.07
C PRO A 116 -20.92 -10.34 -21.71
N LYS A 117 -20.31 -11.26 -20.97
CA LYS A 117 -19.92 -12.61 -21.42
C LYS A 117 -21.03 -13.34 -22.20
N ALA A 118 -22.29 -13.11 -21.81
CA ALA A 118 -23.47 -13.65 -22.49
C ALA A 118 -23.59 -13.29 -23.98
N PHE A 119 -22.97 -12.21 -24.45
CA PHE A 119 -23.06 -11.71 -25.82
C PHE A 119 -21.83 -12.02 -26.68
N TRP A 120 -20.84 -12.75 -26.15
CA TRP A 120 -19.58 -12.99 -26.88
C TRP A 120 -19.73 -13.82 -28.14
N HIS A 121 -20.75 -14.66 -28.21
CA HIS A 121 -21.09 -15.43 -29.41
C HIS A 121 -21.59 -14.57 -30.58
N PHE A 122 -21.89 -13.29 -30.35
CA PHE A 122 -22.15 -12.31 -31.41
C PHE A 122 -20.88 -11.64 -31.94
N LEU A 123 -19.72 -11.90 -31.33
CA LEU A 123 -18.46 -11.31 -31.76
C LEU A 123 -17.90 -12.05 -32.98
N THR A 124 -17.41 -11.29 -33.93
CA THR A 124 -16.66 -11.79 -35.08
C THR A 124 -15.20 -11.33 -34.98
N PRO A 125 -14.22 -12.16 -35.41
CA PRO A 125 -12.83 -11.72 -35.48
C PRO A 125 -12.71 -10.51 -36.40
N ARG A 126 -12.10 -9.45 -35.89
CA ARG A 126 -11.85 -8.22 -36.66
C ARG A 126 -10.74 -8.42 -37.70
N ASP A 127 -9.88 -9.41 -37.47
CA ASP A 127 -8.78 -9.82 -38.33
C ASP A 127 -8.63 -11.34 -38.27
N LEU A 128 -9.24 -12.05 -39.22
CA LEU A 128 -9.20 -13.51 -39.24
C LEU A 128 -7.80 -14.05 -39.60
N PRO A 129 -7.08 -13.53 -40.61
CA PRO A 129 -5.68 -13.89 -40.86
C PRO A 129 -4.77 -13.60 -39.65
N GLY A 130 -4.83 -12.39 -39.09
CA GLY A 130 -4.04 -12.03 -37.92
C GLY A 130 -4.33 -12.92 -36.71
N SER A 131 -5.61 -13.25 -36.48
CA SER A 131 -6.00 -14.17 -35.41
C SER A 131 -5.48 -15.60 -35.63
N ARG A 132 -5.28 -16.06 -36.87
CA ARG A 132 -4.66 -17.36 -37.15
C ARG A 132 -3.16 -17.31 -36.91
N ALA A 133 -2.48 -16.28 -37.44
CA ALA A 133 -1.04 -16.09 -37.24
C ALA A 133 -0.67 -16.03 -35.75
N LEU A 134 -1.46 -15.33 -34.92
CA LEU A 134 -1.24 -15.27 -33.48
C LEU A 134 -1.43 -16.61 -32.74
N ARG A 135 -2.25 -17.53 -33.27
CA ARG A 135 -2.40 -18.88 -32.69
C ARG A 135 -1.24 -19.81 -33.06
N GLU A 136 -0.54 -19.49 -34.14
CA GLU A 136 0.56 -20.29 -34.70
C GLU A 136 1.94 -19.64 -34.44
N ILE A 137 1.99 -18.58 -33.64
CA ILE A 137 3.20 -17.83 -33.36
C ILE A 137 4.27 -18.71 -32.71
N SER A 138 5.50 -18.64 -33.23
CA SER A 138 6.63 -19.40 -32.70
C SER A 138 7.26 -18.74 -31.47
N GLU A 139 7.94 -19.54 -30.64
CA GLU A 139 8.70 -19.01 -29.50
C GLU A 139 9.81 -18.04 -29.93
N ASP A 140 10.49 -18.32 -31.04
CA ASP A 140 11.54 -17.45 -31.59
C ASP A 140 10.97 -16.09 -32.01
N THR A 141 9.78 -16.07 -32.61
CA THR A 141 9.06 -14.83 -32.93
C THR A 141 8.74 -14.04 -31.67
N VAL A 142 8.25 -14.69 -30.62
CA VAL A 142 7.95 -14.03 -29.33
C VAL A 142 9.22 -13.46 -28.70
N ARG A 143 10.33 -14.20 -28.69
CA ARG A 143 11.63 -13.73 -28.18
C ARG A 143 12.13 -12.50 -28.94
N ALA A 144 12.03 -12.50 -30.27
CA ALA A 144 12.41 -11.36 -31.09
C ALA A 144 11.54 -10.12 -30.81
N LEU A 145 10.22 -10.30 -30.63
CA LEU A 145 9.31 -9.21 -30.29
C LEU A 145 9.58 -8.63 -28.89
N LEU A 146 9.89 -9.48 -27.90
CA LEU A 146 10.30 -9.02 -26.57
C LEU A 146 11.62 -8.25 -26.61
N ALA A 147 12.62 -8.73 -27.36
CA ALA A 147 13.88 -8.02 -27.54
C ALA A 147 13.68 -6.64 -28.21
N ALA A 148 12.78 -6.55 -29.20
CA ALA A 148 12.42 -5.27 -29.81
C ALA A 148 11.72 -4.32 -28.82
N THR A 149 10.87 -4.87 -27.94
CA THR A 149 10.17 -4.11 -26.89
C THR A 149 11.13 -3.48 -25.90
N ALA A 150 12.15 -4.25 -25.47
CA ALA A 150 13.19 -3.75 -24.58
C ALA A 150 14.01 -2.59 -25.19
N THR A 151 13.96 -2.40 -26.52
CA THR A 151 14.66 -1.32 -27.22
C THR A 151 13.80 -0.05 -27.30
N SER A 152 12.60 -0.13 -27.88
CA SER A 152 11.64 0.98 -27.96
C SER A 152 10.28 0.56 -28.51
N ILE A 153 9.26 1.40 -28.30
CA ILE A 153 7.94 1.26 -28.92
C ILE A 153 8.03 1.20 -30.46
N SER A 154 8.87 2.05 -31.07
CA SER A 154 9.05 2.06 -32.53
C SER A 154 9.73 0.78 -33.03
N ALA A 155 10.70 0.23 -32.28
CA ALA A 155 11.33 -1.04 -32.61
C ALA A 155 10.32 -2.20 -32.55
N LEU A 156 9.48 -2.24 -31.51
CA LEU A 156 8.41 -3.24 -31.40
C LEU A 156 7.41 -3.14 -32.56
N ARG A 157 6.96 -1.93 -32.92
CA ARG A 157 6.04 -1.73 -34.03
C ARG A 157 6.63 -2.22 -35.36
N ASN A 158 7.91 -1.94 -35.61
CA ASN A 158 8.61 -2.42 -36.81
C ASN A 158 8.74 -3.96 -36.80
N ALA A 159 9.09 -4.55 -35.65
CA ALA A 159 9.21 -5.98 -35.50
C ALA A 159 7.87 -6.70 -35.71
N LEU A 160 6.75 -6.16 -35.20
CA LEU A 160 5.42 -6.69 -35.45
C LEU A 160 5.08 -6.70 -36.95
N GLY A 161 5.37 -5.62 -37.67
CA GLY A 161 5.12 -5.55 -39.11
C GLY A 161 5.98 -6.51 -39.95
N LEU A 162 7.18 -6.84 -39.47
CA LEU A 162 8.09 -7.77 -40.17
C LEU A 162 7.81 -9.24 -39.83
N LEU A 163 7.52 -9.53 -38.56
CA LEU A 163 7.42 -10.90 -38.04
C LEU A 163 5.99 -11.44 -38.04
N LEU A 164 4.98 -10.57 -38.06
CA LEU A 164 3.57 -10.92 -38.09
C LEU A 164 2.82 -10.09 -39.16
N PRO A 165 3.24 -10.14 -40.44
CA PRO A 165 2.65 -9.31 -41.50
C PRO A 165 1.16 -9.60 -41.74
N GLU A 166 0.65 -10.75 -41.31
CA GLU A 166 -0.77 -11.12 -41.40
C GLU A 166 -1.64 -10.35 -40.40
N VAL A 167 -1.06 -9.79 -39.34
CA VAL A 167 -1.75 -8.94 -38.37
C VAL A 167 -1.85 -7.53 -38.94
N SER A 168 -2.99 -7.24 -39.57
CA SER A 168 -3.22 -6.03 -40.35
C SER A 168 -4.17 -5.05 -39.68
N HIS A 169 -5.03 -5.52 -38.77
CA HIS A 169 -6.00 -4.65 -38.11
C HIS A 169 -5.34 -3.83 -36.99
N GLN A 170 -5.44 -2.50 -37.07
CA GLN A 170 -4.80 -1.57 -36.14
C GLN A 170 -5.09 -1.86 -34.66
N LEU A 171 -6.36 -2.09 -34.30
CA LEU A 171 -6.69 -2.43 -32.90
C LEU A 171 -6.04 -3.76 -32.43
N LEU A 172 -5.79 -4.72 -33.32
CA LEU A 172 -5.10 -5.95 -32.93
C LEU A 172 -3.61 -5.66 -32.69
N LEU A 173 -2.99 -4.81 -33.52
CA LEU A 173 -1.64 -4.30 -33.30
C LEU A 173 -1.53 -3.53 -31.98
N ASP A 174 -2.48 -2.64 -31.67
CA ASP A 174 -2.51 -1.89 -30.40
C ASP A 174 -2.57 -2.84 -29.19
N GLY A 175 -3.39 -3.89 -29.26
CA GLY A 175 -3.46 -4.92 -28.22
C GLY A 175 -2.14 -5.69 -28.05
N LEU A 176 -1.48 -6.05 -29.15
CA LEU A 176 -0.17 -6.71 -29.11
C LEU A 176 0.92 -5.80 -28.54
N MET A 177 0.94 -4.54 -28.95
CA MET A 177 1.84 -3.52 -28.40
C MET A 177 1.74 -3.49 -26.88
N GLY A 178 0.50 -3.36 -26.36
CA GLY A 178 0.25 -3.35 -24.92
C GLY A 178 0.60 -4.65 -24.22
N PHE A 179 0.36 -5.80 -24.85
CA PHE A 179 0.73 -7.11 -24.29
C PHE A 179 2.25 -7.27 -24.12
N PHE A 180 3.01 -6.91 -25.14
CA PHE A 180 4.47 -6.99 -25.11
C PHE A 180 5.08 -5.96 -24.14
N GLN A 181 4.53 -4.75 -24.09
CA GLN A 181 4.92 -3.74 -23.10
C GLN A 181 4.72 -4.25 -21.67
N GLU A 182 3.54 -4.78 -21.35
CA GLU A 182 3.26 -5.34 -20.03
C GLU A 182 4.17 -6.55 -19.73
N THR A 183 4.40 -7.42 -20.71
CA THR A 183 5.30 -8.58 -20.53
C THR A 183 6.73 -8.14 -20.24
N ASN A 184 7.25 -7.16 -21.00
CA ASN A 184 8.58 -6.60 -20.76
C ASN A 184 8.67 -5.96 -19.36
N ARG A 185 7.62 -5.25 -18.93
CA ARG A 185 7.52 -4.70 -17.57
C ARG A 185 7.60 -5.80 -16.50
N ARG A 186 6.90 -6.92 -16.69
CA ARG A 186 6.95 -8.07 -15.76
C ARG A 186 8.32 -8.74 -15.73
N ILE A 187 9.02 -8.81 -16.87
CA ILE A 187 10.40 -9.31 -16.94
C ILE A 187 11.33 -8.38 -16.14
N GLN A 188 11.28 -7.07 -16.37
CA GLN A 188 12.07 -6.09 -15.62
C GLN A 188 11.79 -6.16 -14.12
N HIS A 189 10.51 -6.29 -13.73
CA HIS A 189 10.14 -6.46 -12.33
C HIS A 189 10.73 -7.74 -11.72
N ARG A 190 10.65 -8.89 -12.43
CA ARG A 190 11.29 -10.13 -12.01
C ARG A 190 12.80 -9.96 -11.84
N ASP A 191 13.47 -9.37 -12.81
CA ASP A 191 14.93 -9.22 -12.81
C ASP A 191 15.38 -8.30 -11.66
N ARG A 192 14.59 -7.25 -11.36
CA ARG A 192 14.76 -6.44 -10.16
C ARG A 192 14.61 -7.26 -8.88
N LEU A 193 13.57 -8.09 -8.76
CA LEU A 193 13.38 -8.97 -7.60
C LEU A 193 14.55 -9.94 -7.41
N LEU A 194 15.06 -10.53 -8.50
CA LEU A 194 16.23 -11.42 -8.43
C LEU A 194 17.47 -10.68 -7.94
N LYS A 195 17.74 -9.47 -8.47
CA LYS A 195 18.84 -8.63 -8.00
C LYS A 195 18.72 -8.30 -6.50
N VAL A 196 17.50 -8.00 -6.04
CA VAL A 196 17.21 -7.75 -4.62
C VAL A 196 17.50 -8.97 -3.76
N LEU A 197 17.05 -10.15 -4.17
CA LEU A 197 17.21 -11.39 -3.40
C LEU A 197 18.68 -11.80 -3.26
N ASP A 198 19.51 -11.51 -4.26
CA ASP A 198 20.94 -11.79 -4.23
C ASP A 198 21.73 -10.77 -3.38
N GLN A 199 21.18 -9.58 -3.12
CA GLN A 199 21.82 -8.53 -2.35
C GLN A 199 21.60 -8.70 -0.84
N GLN A 200 22.66 -9.08 -0.13
CA GLN A 200 22.68 -8.93 1.32
C GLN A 200 22.67 -7.45 1.68
N THR A 201 21.63 -7.04 2.35
CA THR A 201 21.44 -5.67 2.83
C THR A 201 21.48 -5.69 4.36
N PRO A 202 22.09 -4.67 5.00
CA PRO A 202 22.19 -4.63 6.44
C PRO A 202 20.80 -4.70 7.09
N ARG A 203 20.68 -5.52 8.14
CA ARG A 203 19.60 -5.46 9.12
C ARG A 203 20.22 -4.94 10.40
N LEU A 204 19.90 -3.71 10.74
CA LEU A 204 20.53 -2.93 11.80
C LEU A 204 19.53 -2.55 12.89
N LEU A 205 18.25 -2.46 12.56
CA LEU A 205 17.17 -2.20 13.50
C LEU A 205 16.56 -3.54 13.89
N GLU A 206 17.08 -4.14 14.96
CA GLU A 206 16.63 -5.44 15.49
C GLU A 206 15.32 -5.32 16.28
N VAL A 207 14.28 -4.80 15.64
CA VAL A 207 12.96 -4.59 16.24
C VAL A 207 11.91 -5.32 15.39
N PRO A 208 11.00 -6.11 16.00
CA PRO A 208 9.89 -6.72 15.27
C PRO A 208 8.95 -5.64 14.71
N GLU A 209 8.55 -5.79 13.44
CA GLU A 209 7.69 -4.84 12.73
C GLU A 209 6.39 -4.52 13.51
N ALA A 210 5.69 -5.56 13.96
CA ALA A 210 4.42 -5.41 14.70
C ALA A 210 4.57 -4.63 16.01
N ASP A 211 5.71 -4.77 16.69
CA ASP A 211 5.97 -4.07 17.95
C ASP A 211 6.27 -2.59 17.71
N LEU A 212 6.97 -2.28 16.62
CA LEU A 212 7.22 -0.90 16.21
C LEU A 212 5.93 -0.24 15.73
N ASP A 213 5.14 -0.91 14.90
CA ASP A 213 3.84 -0.41 14.43
C ASP A 213 2.94 -0.04 15.61
N GLY A 214 2.80 -0.95 16.59
CA GLY A 214 2.03 -0.68 17.81
C GLY A 214 2.61 0.43 18.70
N ALA A 215 3.92 0.68 18.63
CA ALA A 215 4.56 1.78 19.33
C ALA A 215 4.34 3.15 18.65
N LEU A 216 4.21 3.17 17.33
CA LEU A 216 3.99 4.36 16.52
C LEU A 216 2.52 4.78 16.43
N ASP A 217 1.60 3.84 16.69
CA ASP A 217 0.16 4.07 16.65
C ASP A 217 -0.31 5.28 17.47
N GLY A 218 -1.01 6.21 16.82
CA GLY A 218 -1.51 7.45 17.41
C GLY A 218 -0.47 8.57 17.59
N LEU A 219 0.81 8.34 17.26
CA LEU A 219 1.88 9.36 17.32
C LEU A 219 2.33 9.84 15.95
N VAL A 220 2.31 8.95 14.95
CA VAL A 220 2.58 9.27 13.54
C VAL A 220 1.37 8.87 12.70
N SER A 221 1.25 9.48 11.52
CA SER A 221 0.12 9.24 10.64
C SER A 221 0.10 7.78 10.17
N TYR A 222 -1.07 7.14 10.26
CA TYR A 222 -1.30 5.74 9.87
C TYR A 222 -2.05 5.62 8.54
N TYR A 223 -1.71 4.58 7.77
CA TYR A 223 -2.24 4.25 6.46
C TYR A 223 -2.47 2.74 6.29
N SER A 224 -3.72 2.38 6.01
CA SER A 224 -4.15 0.98 5.89
C SER A 224 -3.69 0.29 4.59
N GLU A 225 -3.10 1.04 3.65
CA GLU A 225 -2.64 0.54 2.36
C GLU A 225 -1.16 0.09 2.36
N GLY A 226 -0.44 0.25 3.49
CA GLY A 226 0.92 -0.28 3.64
C GLY A 226 1.00 -1.82 3.56
N THR A 227 2.21 -2.35 3.45
CA THR A 227 2.50 -3.79 3.42
C THR A 227 3.36 -4.27 4.61
N GLY A 228 3.59 -3.40 5.61
CA GLY A 228 4.39 -3.71 6.80
C GLY A 228 5.91 -3.61 6.55
N GLY A 229 6.38 -2.44 6.11
CA GLY A 229 7.77 -2.18 5.76
C GLY A 229 8.46 -1.05 6.53
N THR A 230 7.88 -0.56 7.63
CA THR A 230 8.33 0.58 8.43
C THR A 230 9.77 0.38 8.93
N VAL A 231 10.07 -0.73 9.63
CA VAL A 231 11.42 -1.02 10.17
C VAL A 231 12.42 -1.02 9.03
N ARG A 232 12.06 -1.71 7.95
CA ARG A 232 12.94 -1.91 6.82
C ARG A 232 13.23 -0.64 6.04
N GLN A 233 12.24 0.22 5.89
CA GLN A 233 12.37 1.49 5.19
C GLN A 233 13.30 2.45 5.99
N ILE A 234 13.20 2.46 7.32
CA ILE A 234 14.12 3.20 8.22
C ILE A 234 15.58 2.72 8.06
N GLU A 235 15.80 1.40 8.01
CA GLU A 235 17.14 0.83 7.81
C GLU A 235 17.76 1.23 6.46
N LEU A 236 16.99 1.08 5.38
CA LEU A 236 17.42 1.41 4.03
C LEU A 236 17.73 2.91 3.89
N ALA A 237 16.91 3.76 4.50
CA ALA A 237 17.17 5.20 4.54
C ALA A 237 18.50 5.52 5.23
N SER A 238 18.75 4.94 6.41
CA SER A 238 20.02 5.09 7.11
C SER A 238 21.21 4.60 6.28
N ALA A 239 21.11 3.40 5.69
CA ALA A 239 22.17 2.81 4.87
C ALA A 239 22.47 3.67 3.63
N PHE A 240 21.45 4.20 2.97
CA PHE A 240 21.60 5.09 1.82
C PHE A 240 22.27 6.41 2.19
N PHE A 241 21.81 7.08 3.24
CA PHE A 241 22.38 8.37 3.66
C PHE A 241 23.81 8.23 4.20
N THR A 242 24.16 7.11 4.85
CA THR A 242 25.56 6.79 5.21
C THR A 242 26.43 6.47 3.99
N GLY A 243 25.84 6.08 2.86
CA GLY A 243 26.56 5.65 1.66
C GLY A 243 26.98 4.18 1.69
N SER A 244 26.38 3.39 2.59
CA SER A 244 26.61 1.95 2.69
C SER A 244 25.93 1.17 1.57
N ILE A 245 24.91 1.75 0.94
CA ILE A 245 24.23 1.23 -0.26
C ILE A 245 24.03 2.36 -1.26
N ASP A 246 23.92 2.01 -2.55
CA ASP A 246 23.57 2.95 -3.61
C ASP A 246 22.05 3.17 -3.73
N GLY A 247 21.67 4.14 -4.56
CA GLY A 247 20.26 4.49 -4.78
C GLY A 247 19.48 3.35 -5.43
N GLU A 248 20.10 2.57 -6.32
CA GLU A 248 19.44 1.44 -6.96
C GLU A 248 19.06 0.38 -5.92
N THR A 249 19.98 0.01 -5.04
CA THR A 249 19.76 -0.96 -3.94
C THR A 249 18.71 -0.44 -2.95
N ALA A 250 18.75 0.85 -2.60
CA ALA A 250 17.75 1.46 -1.71
C ALA A 250 16.34 1.41 -2.34
N MET A 251 16.23 1.77 -3.62
CA MET A 251 14.97 1.75 -4.35
C MET A 251 14.51 0.33 -4.67
N ALA A 252 15.41 -0.65 -4.74
CA ALA A 252 15.09 -2.01 -5.19
C ALA A 252 13.90 -2.63 -4.42
N HIS A 253 13.72 -2.24 -3.15
CA HIS A 253 12.65 -2.69 -2.27
C HIS A 253 11.42 -1.76 -2.16
N TRP A 254 11.38 -0.67 -2.93
CA TRP A 254 10.33 0.35 -2.89
C TRP A 254 8.92 -0.20 -2.72
N ALA A 255 8.44 -0.93 -3.72
CA ALA A 255 7.06 -1.39 -3.82
C ALA A 255 6.74 -2.59 -2.90
N VAL A 256 7.72 -3.12 -2.19
CA VAL A 256 7.55 -4.30 -1.31
C VAL A 256 7.45 -3.87 0.15
N HIS A 257 8.05 -2.74 0.51
CA HIS A 257 8.11 -2.21 1.88
C HIS A 257 7.35 -0.89 2.00
N GLY A 258 6.08 -0.90 1.55
CA GLY A 258 5.16 0.19 1.80
C GLY A 258 4.91 0.32 3.31
N SER A 259 5.26 1.47 3.89
CA SER A 259 5.09 1.69 5.32
C SER A 259 3.62 1.94 5.64
N HIS A 260 3.12 1.33 6.72
CA HIS A 260 1.82 1.69 7.29
C HIS A 260 1.85 3.04 8.00
N TYR A 261 3.03 3.48 8.42
CA TYR A 261 3.20 4.68 9.22
C TYR A 261 4.09 5.68 8.50
N ASP A 262 3.73 6.96 8.52
CA ASP A 262 4.67 8.00 8.12
C ASP A 262 5.68 8.29 9.23
N TRP A 263 6.64 7.37 9.38
CA TRP A 263 7.73 7.53 10.33
C TRP A 263 8.60 8.76 10.03
N THR A 264 8.52 9.36 8.83
CA THR A 264 9.32 10.55 8.48
C THR A 264 8.90 11.79 9.29
N GLU A 265 7.69 11.80 9.85
CA GLU A 265 7.22 12.82 10.80
C GLU A 265 8.08 12.87 12.08
N LEU A 266 8.75 11.76 12.43
CA LEU A 266 9.66 11.67 13.58
C LEU A 266 11.01 12.34 13.33
N VAL A 267 11.39 12.61 12.08
CA VAL A 267 12.68 13.28 11.80
C VAL A 267 12.63 14.65 12.45
N GLY A 268 13.62 14.94 13.30
CA GLY A 268 13.66 16.15 14.14
C GLY A 268 12.79 16.13 15.40
N ARG A 269 11.82 15.21 15.55
CA ARG A 269 10.83 15.20 16.65
C ARG A 269 10.74 13.87 17.43
N ILE A 270 11.63 12.92 17.15
CA ILE A 270 11.59 11.56 17.69
C ILE A 270 11.61 11.48 19.23
N GLY A 271 12.06 12.54 19.92
CA GLY A 271 12.06 12.60 21.39
C GLY A 271 10.68 12.34 22.01
N GLY A 272 9.60 12.72 21.32
CA GLY A 272 8.22 12.52 21.78
C GLY A 272 7.85 11.06 22.05
N LEU A 273 8.51 10.09 21.41
CA LEU A 273 8.32 8.67 21.71
C LEU A 273 8.66 8.32 23.18
N GLY A 274 9.45 9.16 23.85
CA GLY A 274 9.77 9.01 25.27
C GLY A 274 8.54 9.07 26.18
N PHE A 275 7.53 9.90 25.87
CA PHE A 275 6.28 9.97 26.65
C PHE A 275 5.52 8.64 26.60
N ARG A 276 5.42 8.04 25.41
CA ARG A 276 4.81 6.73 25.22
C ARG A 276 5.60 5.67 25.98
N ALA A 277 6.91 5.56 25.72
CA ALA A 277 7.73 4.50 26.30
C ALA A 277 7.88 4.59 27.83
N ALA A 278 7.75 5.78 28.42
CA ALA A 278 7.77 5.96 29.86
C ALA A 278 6.48 5.50 30.55
N SER A 279 5.33 5.45 29.85
CA SER A 279 4.03 5.18 30.47
C SER A 279 3.78 3.68 30.73
N THR A 280 3.10 3.34 31.84
CA THR A 280 2.69 1.95 32.14
C THR A 280 1.60 1.40 31.23
N VAL A 281 0.88 2.25 30.48
CA VAL A 281 -0.14 1.77 29.53
C VAL A 281 0.47 1.29 28.21
N THR A 282 1.78 1.51 28.02
CA THR A 282 2.52 1.02 26.86
C THR A 282 2.98 -0.43 27.11
N PRO A 283 2.63 -1.38 26.21
CA PRO A 283 3.13 -2.75 26.30
C PRO A 283 4.66 -2.83 26.33
N ALA A 284 5.20 -3.84 27.02
CA ALA A 284 6.64 -4.00 27.21
C ALA A 284 7.38 -4.21 25.87
N GLU A 285 6.74 -4.88 24.92
CA GLU A 285 7.21 -5.12 23.57
C GLU A 285 7.34 -3.80 22.80
N HIS A 286 6.30 -2.96 22.84
CA HIS A 286 6.30 -1.63 22.20
C HIS A 286 7.35 -0.71 22.84
N ARG A 287 7.50 -0.76 24.16
CA ARG A 287 8.55 -0.03 24.86
C ARG A 287 9.95 -0.45 24.40
N THR A 288 10.18 -1.76 24.28
CA THR A 288 11.45 -2.32 23.81
C THR A 288 11.73 -1.88 22.37
N ALA A 289 10.71 -1.90 21.51
CA ALA A 289 10.78 -1.38 20.14
C ALA A 289 11.19 0.09 20.09
N VAL A 290 10.60 0.96 20.94
CA VAL A 290 10.99 2.38 21.03
C VAL A 290 12.43 2.53 21.47
N ILE A 291 12.89 1.78 22.48
CA ILE A 291 14.30 1.82 22.94
C ILE A 291 15.25 1.44 21.80
N GLY A 292 14.94 0.35 21.08
CA GLY A 292 15.71 -0.10 19.92
C GLY A 292 15.76 0.97 18.83
N LEU A 293 14.61 1.56 18.50
CA LEU A 293 14.51 2.65 17.52
C LEU A 293 15.34 3.87 17.94
N LEU A 294 15.25 4.32 19.20
CA LEU A 294 16.01 5.48 19.70
C LEU A 294 17.52 5.24 19.65
N ARG A 295 17.98 4.03 19.99
CA ARG A 295 19.40 3.63 19.88
C ARG A 295 19.86 3.65 18.42
N PHE A 296 19.08 3.06 17.52
CA PHE A 296 19.35 3.08 16.09
C PHE A 296 19.41 4.50 15.55
N TRP A 297 18.41 5.33 15.88
CA TRP A 297 18.32 6.72 15.44
C TRP A 297 19.53 7.54 15.89
N ALA A 298 19.97 7.37 17.15
CA ALA A 298 21.16 8.03 17.67
C ALA A 298 22.48 7.61 16.99
N SER A 299 22.48 6.52 16.22
CA SER A 299 23.61 6.05 15.43
C SER A 299 23.47 6.31 13.93
N SER A 300 22.31 6.83 13.50
CA SER A 300 21.97 7.01 12.09
C SER A 300 22.05 8.48 11.66
N PRO A 301 22.19 8.75 10.35
CA PRO A 301 22.11 10.09 9.80
C PRO A 301 20.71 10.72 9.90
N LEU A 302 19.70 9.99 10.39
CA LEU A 302 18.33 10.51 10.59
C LEU A 302 18.24 11.54 11.72
N THR A 303 19.34 11.74 12.47
CA THR A 303 19.49 12.84 13.45
C THR A 303 20.06 14.12 12.85
N ASP A 304 20.46 14.11 11.57
CA ASP A 304 21.09 15.27 10.95
C ASP A 304 20.07 16.41 10.76
N PRO A 305 20.27 17.59 11.39
CA PRO A 305 19.38 18.74 11.23
C PRO A 305 19.40 19.35 9.82
N ALA A 306 20.29 18.91 8.93
CA ALA A 306 20.30 19.28 7.52
C ALA A 306 19.36 18.42 6.64
N LEU A 307 18.67 17.44 7.23
CA LEU A 307 17.63 16.69 6.53
C LEU A 307 16.41 17.57 6.25
N HIS A 308 15.79 17.31 5.11
CA HIS A 308 14.53 17.89 4.68
C HIS A 308 13.55 16.75 4.40
N ARG A 309 12.28 16.99 4.69
CA ARG A 309 11.16 16.11 4.34
C ARG A 309 10.35 16.80 3.27
N GLY A 310 10.05 16.09 2.19
CA GLY A 310 9.14 16.59 1.17
C GLY A 310 8.17 15.53 0.67
N LEU A 311 7.29 15.98 -0.21
CA LEU A 311 6.24 15.21 -0.83
C LEU A 311 6.43 15.23 -2.35
N LEU A 312 6.17 14.11 -2.99
CA LEU A 312 6.14 13.99 -4.45
C LEU A 312 4.90 13.22 -4.91
N ASP A 313 4.40 13.57 -6.08
CA ASP A 313 3.39 12.84 -6.85
C ASP A 313 4.14 12.07 -7.96
N PRO A 314 4.28 10.75 -7.86
CA PRO A 314 4.96 9.96 -8.89
C PRO A 314 4.15 9.90 -10.21
N GLY A 315 2.96 10.51 -10.28
CA GLY A 315 2.14 10.61 -11.50
C GLY A 315 1.05 9.54 -11.61
N GLU A 316 0.21 9.62 -12.65
CA GLU A 316 -0.90 8.67 -12.84
C GLU A 316 -0.45 7.22 -13.07
N ASP A 317 0.76 7.04 -13.61
CA ASP A 317 1.44 5.77 -13.80
C ASP A 317 2.45 5.46 -12.65
N GLY A 318 2.47 6.31 -11.62
CA GLY A 318 3.50 6.37 -10.56
C GLY A 318 3.50 5.21 -9.56
N ASP A 319 2.49 4.33 -9.62
CA ASP A 319 2.54 3.03 -8.92
C ASP A 319 3.36 1.99 -9.70
N GLU A 320 3.70 2.25 -10.98
CA GLU A 320 4.34 1.26 -11.85
C GLU A 320 5.85 1.48 -12.07
N GLU A 321 6.32 2.73 -12.15
CA GLU A 321 7.76 3.07 -12.15
C GLU A 321 8.11 3.89 -10.90
N PRO A 322 8.90 3.33 -9.96
CA PRO A 322 9.20 4.04 -8.74
C PRO A 322 10.14 5.21 -9.01
N PRO A 323 9.99 6.32 -8.27
CA PRO A 323 10.88 7.47 -8.39
C PRO A 323 12.33 7.07 -8.14
N ALA A 324 13.30 7.76 -8.76
CA ALA A 324 14.70 7.43 -8.59
C ALA A 324 15.31 8.08 -7.32
N ALA A 325 16.04 7.29 -6.54
CA ALA A 325 16.96 7.84 -5.53
C ALA A 325 18.16 8.50 -6.21
N GLN A 326 18.61 9.63 -5.67
CA GLN A 326 19.71 10.42 -6.22
C GLN A 326 20.83 10.55 -5.20
N SER A 327 22.08 10.31 -5.61
CA SER A 327 23.27 10.52 -4.79
C SER A 327 24.35 11.20 -5.63
N THR A 328 24.58 12.48 -5.38
CA THR A 328 25.57 13.31 -6.10
C THR A 328 26.57 13.93 -5.10
N ALA A 329 27.48 14.78 -5.59
CA ALA A 329 28.39 15.52 -4.71
C ALA A 329 27.66 16.59 -3.88
N GLU A 330 26.54 17.10 -4.39
CA GLU A 330 25.73 18.18 -3.82
C GLU A 330 24.76 17.69 -2.73
N GLY A 331 24.36 16.41 -2.78
CA GLY A 331 23.46 15.84 -1.79
C GLY A 331 22.94 14.45 -2.11
N LYS A 332 21.96 14.01 -1.31
CA LYS A 332 21.25 12.75 -1.44
C LYS A 332 19.75 12.95 -1.30
N LEU A 333 18.96 12.30 -2.14
CA LEU A 333 17.50 12.28 -2.08
C LEU A 333 17.02 10.83 -2.18
N LEU A 334 16.17 10.45 -1.23
CA LEU A 334 15.55 9.14 -1.17
C LEU A 334 14.03 9.33 -1.11
N PRO A 335 13.30 9.01 -2.18
CA PRO A 335 11.85 8.80 -2.08
C PRO A 335 11.55 7.75 -1.01
N LEU A 336 10.34 7.71 -0.43
CA LEU A 336 9.85 6.66 0.47
C LEU A 336 8.42 6.22 0.11
N ASP A 337 8.14 4.91 0.05
CA ASP A 337 6.80 4.40 -0.25
C ASP A 337 5.92 4.50 1.00
N ILE A 338 5.37 5.69 1.19
CA ILE A 338 4.49 6.06 2.29
C ILE A 338 3.32 6.81 1.66
N ALA A 339 2.13 6.23 1.67
CA ALA A 339 0.94 6.88 1.10
C ALA A 339 0.46 8.00 2.03
N MET A 340 0.10 9.17 1.47
CA MET A 340 -0.25 10.36 2.27
C MET A 340 -1.75 10.67 2.25
N HIS A 341 -2.55 10.05 3.14
CA HIS A 341 -4.00 10.28 3.25
C HIS A 341 -4.47 11.27 4.32
N PHE A 342 -3.61 11.58 5.29
CA PHE A 342 -3.95 12.34 6.50
C PHE A 342 -3.01 13.54 6.65
N GLY A 343 -3.51 14.62 7.24
CA GLY A 343 -2.84 15.93 7.33
C GLY A 343 -3.60 17.03 6.56
N ASP A 344 -3.26 18.30 6.83
CA ASP A 344 -3.92 19.46 6.21
C ASP A 344 -3.74 19.49 4.69
N TRP A 345 -2.54 19.14 4.22
CA TRP A 345 -2.25 19.02 2.81
C TRP A 345 -3.15 17.97 2.15
N ALA A 346 -3.20 16.75 2.67
CA ALA A 346 -4.02 15.67 2.11
C ALA A 346 -5.53 16.00 2.15
N ARG A 347 -6.03 16.58 3.24
CA ARG A 347 -7.44 17.04 3.32
C ARG A 347 -7.79 18.07 2.25
N SER A 348 -6.84 18.93 1.88
CA SER A 348 -7.03 19.94 0.83
C SER A 348 -7.01 19.37 -0.60
N GLN A 349 -6.48 18.15 -0.80
CA GLN A 349 -6.28 17.51 -2.12
C GLN A 349 -7.17 16.27 -2.35
N ALA A 350 -8.35 16.25 -1.74
CA ALA A 350 -9.28 15.11 -1.76
C ALA A 350 -9.46 14.52 -3.18
N GLY A 351 -8.94 13.31 -3.39
CA GLY A 351 -8.98 12.57 -4.65
C GLY A 351 -7.61 12.12 -5.19
N ARG A 352 -6.48 12.68 -4.73
CA ARG A 352 -5.12 12.34 -5.20
C ARG A 352 -4.18 11.74 -4.15
N ASN A 353 -4.64 11.70 -2.90
CA ASN A 353 -3.84 11.46 -1.70
C ASN A 353 -3.10 10.11 -1.67
N TYR A 354 -3.69 9.06 -2.25
CA TYR A 354 -3.09 7.71 -2.29
C TYR A 354 -1.81 7.63 -3.13
N ARG A 355 -1.62 8.56 -4.06
CA ARG A 355 -0.46 8.58 -4.96
C ARG A 355 0.75 9.27 -4.35
N ILE A 356 0.52 10.17 -3.40
CA ILE A 356 1.54 11.08 -2.91
C ILE A 356 2.46 10.33 -1.96
N LYS A 357 3.76 10.47 -2.19
CA LYS A 357 4.83 9.77 -1.48
C LYS A 357 5.71 10.76 -0.74
N ALA A 358 6.22 10.36 0.42
CA ALA A 358 7.23 11.12 1.13
C ALA A 358 8.60 10.98 0.45
N PHE A 359 9.50 11.93 0.68
CA PHE A 359 10.92 11.77 0.42
C PHE A 359 11.76 12.46 1.50
N LEU A 360 12.96 11.94 1.72
CA LEU A 360 13.98 12.57 2.54
C LEU A 360 15.10 13.10 1.64
N GLN A 361 15.60 14.29 1.97
CA GLN A 361 16.70 14.93 1.25
C GLN A 361 17.75 15.47 2.22
N ARG A 362 19.03 15.28 1.88
CA ARG A 362 20.19 15.89 2.55
C ARG A 362 21.02 16.64 1.53
N GLY A 363 21.38 17.89 1.83
CA GLY A 363 22.10 18.75 0.88
C GLY A 363 21.18 19.44 -0.13
N ASP A 364 21.77 20.13 -1.09
CA ASP A 364 21.06 21.01 -2.02
C ASP A 364 20.93 20.34 -3.39
N LEU A 365 19.96 19.43 -3.49
CA LEU A 365 19.60 18.75 -4.72
C LEU A 365 18.44 19.47 -5.43
N PRO A 366 18.39 19.39 -6.78
CA PRO A 366 17.22 19.79 -7.54
C PRO A 366 15.96 19.08 -7.04
N ARG A 367 14.81 19.74 -7.19
CA ARG A 367 13.52 19.13 -6.88
C ARG A 367 13.31 17.88 -7.75
N PRO A 368 12.85 16.76 -7.17
CA PRO A 368 12.58 15.56 -7.94
C PRO A 368 11.44 15.81 -8.92
N GLU A 369 11.35 14.98 -9.97
CA GLU A 369 10.15 14.92 -10.79
C GLU A 369 8.94 14.59 -9.91
N GLY A 370 7.79 15.20 -10.22
CA GLY A 370 6.61 15.04 -9.38
C GLY A 370 6.63 15.83 -8.07
N PHE A 371 7.61 16.72 -7.86
CA PHE A 371 7.67 17.54 -6.65
C PHE A 371 6.36 18.25 -6.32
N VAL A 372 5.90 18.07 -5.08
CA VAL A 372 4.69 18.70 -4.56
C VAL A 372 5.06 19.77 -3.55
N ASP A 373 5.82 19.40 -2.51
CA ASP A 373 6.19 20.30 -1.43
C ASP A 373 7.45 19.81 -0.70
N ILE A 374 8.12 20.69 0.04
CA ILE A 374 9.22 20.35 0.94
C ILE A 374 9.30 21.34 2.09
N GLY A 375 9.34 20.80 3.30
CA GLY A 375 9.58 21.54 4.52
C GLY A 375 10.97 21.27 5.07
N PRO A 376 11.60 22.26 5.74
CA PRO A 376 12.70 21.94 6.63
C PRO A 376 12.22 20.99 7.73
N VAL A 377 13.08 20.07 8.13
CA VAL A 377 12.84 19.30 9.35
C VAL A 377 13.01 20.23 10.56
N ALA A 378 12.13 20.11 11.55
CA ALA A 378 12.27 20.87 12.79
C ALA A 378 13.62 20.56 13.47
N ARG A 379 14.33 21.61 13.90
CA ARG A 379 15.48 21.46 14.81
C ARG A 379 14.96 21.21 16.22
N GLY A 380 14.37 20.04 16.44
CA GLY A 380 13.73 19.70 17.70
C GLY A 380 14.73 19.36 18.81
N TRP A 381 14.20 18.82 19.90
CA TRP A 381 14.92 18.50 21.12
C TRP A 381 16.04 17.46 20.94
N ALA A 382 15.84 16.54 19.99
CA ALA A 382 16.64 15.35 19.80
C ALA A 382 18.08 15.67 19.35
N THR A 383 19.05 15.22 20.16
CA THR A 383 20.47 15.17 19.78
C THR A 383 20.98 13.76 20.02
N VAL A 384 22.05 13.34 19.34
CA VAL A 384 22.67 12.02 19.54
C VAL A 384 22.90 11.70 21.03
N LYS A 385 23.43 12.67 21.79
CA LYS A 385 23.66 12.49 23.24
C LYS A 385 22.35 12.31 24.01
N ARG A 386 21.33 13.13 23.75
CA ARG A 386 20.04 13.07 24.44
C ARG A 386 19.27 11.80 24.10
N LEU A 387 19.31 11.34 22.85
CA LEU A 387 18.65 10.10 22.44
C LEU A 387 19.26 8.87 23.13
N ARG A 388 20.59 8.81 23.24
CA ARG A 388 21.27 7.75 24.01
C ARG A 388 20.87 7.78 25.48
N LEU A 389 20.93 8.97 26.10
CA LEU A 389 20.52 9.13 27.49
C LEU A 389 19.05 8.76 27.72
N LEU A 390 18.15 9.13 26.81
CA LEU A 390 16.73 8.76 26.87
C LEU A 390 16.56 7.24 26.80
N ALA A 391 17.21 6.58 25.84
CA ALA A 391 17.17 5.13 25.72
C ALA A 391 17.71 4.43 26.98
N ASP A 392 18.83 4.90 27.53
CA ASP A 392 19.42 4.36 28.76
C ASP A 392 18.49 4.54 29.98
N GLU A 393 17.84 5.70 30.12
CA GLU A 393 16.88 5.94 31.21
C GLU A 393 15.61 5.08 31.05
N LEU A 394 15.13 4.90 29.82
CA LEU A 394 14.00 4.01 29.50
C LEU A 394 14.33 2.54 29.74
N GLU A 395 15.58 2.12 29.63
CA GLU A 395 15.97 0.74 29.94
C GLU A 395 16.14 0.53 31.45
N ARG A 396 16.67 1.53 32.15
CA ARG A 396 17.03 1.43 33.57
C ARG A 396 15.84 1.53 34.53
N ARG A 397 14.80 2.28 34.17
CA ARG A 397 13.69 2.60 35.08
C ARG A 397 12.42 1.83 34.71
N GLU A 398 11.64 1.44 35.70
CA GLU A 398 10.28 0.92 35.48
C GLU A 398 9.36 1.99 34.87
N PRO A 399 8.32 1.62 34.11
CA PRO A 399 7.40 2.61 33.54
C PRO A 399 6.65 3.36 34.66
N VAL A 400 6.32 4.63 34.41
CA VAL A 400 5.63 5.50 35.37
C VAL A 400 4.11 5.20 35.37
N PRO A 401 3.51 4.83 36.52
CA PRO A 401 2.07 4.68 36.64
C PRO A 401 1.33 5.97 36.32
N PHE A 402 0.12 5.87 35.79
CA PHE A 402 -0.71 7.05 35.53
C PHE A 402 -1.11 7.77 36.83
N ASP A 403 -0.89 9.08 36.86
CA ASP A 403 -1.25 9.98 37.95
C ASP A 403 -2.43 10.88 37.52
N PRO A 404 -3.65 10.64 38.05
CA PRO A 404 -4.82 11.43 37.68
C PRO A 404 -4.73 12.89 38.13
N ASP A 405 -3.96 13.20 39.18
CA ASP A 405 -3.80 14.57 39.66
C ASP A 405 -2.93 15.38 38.68
N ALA A 406 -1.88 14.77 38.12
CA ALA A 406 -1.09 15.38 37.05
C ALA A 406 -1.94 15.65 35.80
N ALA A 407 -2.84 14.74 35.43
CA ALA A 407 -3.78 14.94 34.34
C ALA A 407 -4.77 16.07 34.63
N ALA A 408 -5.28 16.19 35.86
CA ALA A 408 -6.13 17.31 36.26
C ALA A 408 -5.39 18.66 36.21
N CYS A 409 -4.11 18.69 36.61
CA CYS A 409 -3.25 19.86 36.47
C CYS A 409 -3.07 20.28 35.00
N LEU A 410 -2.77 19.33 34.11
CA LEU A 410 -2.66 19.60 32.68
C LEU A 410 -3.99 20.09 32.09
N ALA A 411 -5.09 19.39 32.37
CA ALA A 411 -6.43 19.75 31.90
C ALA A 411 -6.77 21.22 32.23
N LYS A 412 -6.56 21.60 33.49
CA LYS A 412 -6.80 22.98 33.94
C LYS A 412 -5.85 24.00 33.29
N ALA A 413 -4.58 23.66 33.12
CA ALA A 413 -3.56 24.60 32.66
C ALA A 413 -3.56 24.82 31.14
N ALA A 414 -4.03 23.82 30.37
CA ALA A 414 -4.07 23.82 28.91
C ALA A 414 -5.49 23.95 28.31
N ASP A 415 -6.52 24.14 29.15
CA ASP A 415 -7.93 24.18 28.75
C ASP A 415 -8.38 22.92 27.99
N LEU A 416 -7.92 21.75 28.46
CA LEU A 416 -8.28 20.44 27.94
C LEU A 416 -9.30 19.77 28.85
N ASP A 417 -10.05 18.80 28.33
CA ASP A 417 -10.76 17.90 29.22
C ASP A 417 -9.83 16.85 29.87
N HIS A 418 -10.34 16.17 30.90
CA HIS A 418 -9.55 15.19 31.64
C HIS A 418 -9.07 14.02 30.76
N ALA A 419 -9.89 13.58 29.81
CA ALA A 419 -9.56 12.45 28.95
C ALA A 419 -8.46 12.82 27.95
N GLU A 420 -8.51 14.02 27.37
CA GLU A 420 -7.45 14.57 26.51
C GLU A 420 -6.14 14.70 27.29
N ALA A 421 -6.18 15.30 28.48
CA ALA A 421 -5.00 15.45 29.32
C ALA A 421 -4.38 14.10 29.71
N ALA A 422 -5.20 13.10 30.03
CA ALA A 422 -4.75 11.74 30.33
C ALA A 422 -4.04 11.10 29.12
N LEU A 423 -4.60 11.25 27.92
CA LEU A 423 -3.99 10.75 26.68
C LEU A 423 -2.65 11.45 26.40
N TRP A 424 -2.56 12.77 26.58
CA TRP A 424 -1.30 13.50 26.40
C TRP A 424 -0.18 13.03 27.34
N LEU A 425 -0.49 12.82 28.61
CA LEU A 425 0.50 12.34 29.59
C LEU A 425 0.95 10.90 29.36
N THR A 426 0.17 10.12 28.60
CA THR A 426 0.45 8.70 28.34
C THR A 426 0.91 8.42 26.91
N GLY A 427 1.19 9.47 26.14
CA GLY A 427 1.77 9.34 24.82
C GLY A 427 0.75 9.15 23.69
N LEU A 428 -0.55 9.42 23.88
CA LEU A 428 -1.64 9.29 22.90
C LEU A 428 -2.00 7.86 22.44
N PRO A 429 -2.10 6.86 23.34
CA PRO A 429 -2.43 5.50 22.93
C PRO A 429 -3.75 5.45 22.13
N GLY A 430 -3.76 4.74 21.00
CA GLY A 430 -4.97 4.38 20.25
C GLY A 430 -5.66 5.48 19.46
N VAL A 431 -5.14 6.73 19.45
CA VAL A 431 -5.80 7.88 18.78
C VAL A 431 -6.07 7.63 17.29
N ASP A 432 -5.20 6.88 16.61
CA ASP A 432 -5.27 6.59 15.17
C ASP A 432 -5.46 5.09 14.83
N ALA A 433 -5.91 4.27 15.79
CA ALA A 433 -6.12 2.85 15.58
C ALA A 433 -7.15 2.58 14.45
N ASP A 434 -6.70 1.90 13.40
CA ASP A 434 -7.41 1.74 12.13
C ASP A 434 -8.81 1.10 12.25
N GLY A 435 -9.75 1.59 11.45
CA GLY A 435 -11.04 0.94 11.21
C GLY A 435 -11.97 0.80 12.43
N VAL A 436 -11.59 1.36 13.58
CA VAL A 436 -12.41 1.29 14.78
C VAL A 436 -13.34 2.50 14.81
N ARG A 437 -14.65 2.23 14.89
CA ARG A 437 -15.61 3.20 15.42
C ARG A 437 -15.03 3.79 16.72
N ALA A 438 -15.30 5.06 17.01
CA ALA A 438 -14.75 5.74 18.20
C ALA A 438 -14.91 4.94 19.53
N ASP A 439 -15.83 3.97 19.58
CA ASP A 439 -16.10 3.08 20.71
C ASP A 439 -15.01 2.03 21.06
N LYS A 440 -13.98 1.78 20.23
CA LYS A 440 -12.83 0.91 20.61
C LYS A 440 -11.44 1.53 20.44
N CYS A 441 -11.31 2.86 20.47
CA CYS A 441 -10.02 3.56 20.45
C CYS A 441 -9.03 3.00 21.50
N LEU A 442 -9.54 2.69 22.70
CA LEU A 442 -8.75 2.14 23.81
C LEU A 442 -9.30 0.79 24.25
N SER A 443 -8.41 -0.13 24.63
CA SER A 443 -8.79 -1.38 25.28
C SER A 443 -9.46 -1.11 26.64
N PRO A 444 -10.28 -2.04 27.16
CA PRO A 444 -10.86 -1.91 28.50
C PRO A 444 -9.82 -1.68 29.59
N ASP A 445 -8.67 -2.37 29.50
CA ASP A 445 -7.60 -2.30 30.49
C ASP A 445 -6.90 -0.94 30.48
N ILE A 446 -6.62 -0.38 29.29
CA ILE A 446 -6.04 0.97 29.17
C ILE A 446 -7.03 2.01 29.71
N ARG A 447 -8.32 1.91 29.38
CA ARG A 447 -9.33 2.84 29.93
C ARG A 447 -9.41 2.78 31.45
N ALA A 448 -9.38 1.58 32.02
CA ALA A 448 -9.39 1.40 33.46
C ALA A 448 -8.14 2.00 34.11
N ALA A 449 -6.96 1.79 33.51
CA ALA A 449 -5.70 2.36 34.00
C ALA A 449 -5.68 3.90 33.96
N LEU A 450 -6.35 4.50 32.97
CA LEU A 450 -6.48 5.95 32.84
C LEU A 450 -7.69 6.55 33.58
N GLY A 451 -8.54 5.72 34.19
CA GLY A 451 -9.77 6.17 34.86
C GLY A 451 -10.83 6.74 33.91
N LEU A 452 -10.84 6.35 32.63
CA LEU A 452 -11.70 6.91 31.60
C LEU A 452 -12.94 6.07 31.32
N LYS A 453 -14.09 6.71 31.11
CA LYS A 453 -15.28 6.04 30.58
C LYS A 453 -15.16 5.84 29.06
N VAL A 454 -15.93 4.88 28.54
CA VAL A 454 -15.93 4.55 27.09
C VAL A 454 -16.23 5.77 26.23
N THR A 455 -17.27 6.55 26.56
CA THR A 455 -17.67 7.72 25.77
C THR A 455 -16.68 8.88 25.87
N GLU A 456 -16.14 9.13 27.07
CA GLU A 456 -15.12 10.17 27.30
C GLU A 456 -13.84 9.88 26.51
N ALA A 457 -13.37 8.62 26.54
CA ALA A 457 -12.22 8.19 25.75
C ALA A 457 -12.48 8.30 24.24
N ALA A 458 -13.67 7.89 23.77
CA ALA A 458 -14.05 7.97 22.37
C ALA A 458 -14.06 9.41 21.84
N ASP A 459 -14.64 10.34 22.61
CA ASP A 459 -14.72 11.76 22.25
C ASP A 459 -13.33 12.42 22.25
N ALA A 460 -12.49 12.11 23.25
CA ALA A 460 -11.11 12.60 23.30
C ALA A 460 -10.27 12.09 22.13
N CYS A 461 -10.33 10.79 21.82
CA CYS A 461 -9.64 10.24 20.65
C CYS A 461 -10.11 10.89 19.34
N GLU A 462 -11.42 11.15 19.19
CA GLU A 462 -11.97 11.83 18.02
C GLU A 462 -11.45 13.26 17.86
N ARG A 463 -11.33 14.02 18.96
CA ARG A 463 -10.77 15.37 18.91
C ARG A 463 -9.27 15.34 18.60
N LEU A 464 -8.52 14.45 19.25
CA LEU A 464 -7.07 14.34 19.05
C LEU A 464 -6.70 13.84 17.65
N ARG A 465 -7.49 12.94 17.07
CA ARG A 465 -7.31 12.49 15.68
C ARG A 465 -7.55 13.58 14.64
N ARG A 466 -8.31 14.63 14.98
CA ARG A 466 -8.47 15.80 14.11
C ARG A 466 -7.29 16.76 14.19
N MET A 467 -6.48 16.67 15.24
CA MET A 467 -5.24 17.43 15.36
C MET A 467 -4.20 16.89 14.36
N PRO A 468 -3.53 17.75 13.57
CA PRO A 468 -2.45 17.31 12.70
C PRO A 468 -1.37 16.56 13.49
N THR A 469 -0.82 15.51 12.90
CA THR A 469 0.18 14.67 13.56
C THR A 469 1.47 15.43 13.83
N GLU A 470 1.88 16.30 12.91
CA GLU A 470 3.02 17.19 13.10
C GLU A 470 2.83 18.08 14.34
N THR A 471 1.64 18.66 14.52
CA THR A 471 1.31 19.47 15.71
C THR A 471 1.44 18.64 16.99
N ARG A 472 1.01 17.36 16.96
CA ARG A 472 1.13 16.49 18.13
C ARG A 472 2.59 16.22 18.51
N LEU A 473 3.41 15.89 17.52
CA LEU A 473 4.84 15.66 17.71
C LEU A 473 5.58 16.93 18.14
N GLU A 474 5.18 18.10 17.63
CA GLU A 474 5.76 19.39 18.01
C GLU A 474 5.48 19.77 19.46
N LEU A 475 4.26 19.53 19.94
CA LEU A 475 3.90 19.73 21.34
C LEU A 475 4.73 18.82 22.26
N TYR A 476 4.92 17.56 21.87
CA TYR A 476 5.78 16.66 22.62
C TYR A 476 7.24 17.10 22.60
N ASP A 477 7.78 17.45 21.44
CA ASP A 477 9.16 17.90 21.30
C ASP A 477 9.43 19.15 22.15
N ALA A 478 8.51 20.12 22.15
CA ALA A 478 8.57 21.31 22.99
C ALA A 478 8.47 20.99 24.50
N ALA A 479 7.68 19.99 24.88
CA ALA A 479 7.50 19.57 26.26
C ALA A 479 8.69 18.75 26.80
N MET A 480 9.53 18.18 25.94
CA MET A 480 10.65 17.32 26.37
C MET A 480 11.59 18.04 27.36
N PRO A 481 11.96 17.38 28.48
CA PRO A 481 12.90 17.95 29.43
C PRO A 481 14.34 17.91 28.88
N ASN A 482 15.14 18.93 29.20
CA ASN A 482 16.57 18.94 28.81
C ASN A 482 17.34 17.72 29.33
N ASP A 483 16.97 17.26 30.52
CA ASP A 483 17.41 16.00 31.12
C ASP A 483 16.30 14.93 30.93
N PRO A 484 16.52 13.91 30.07
CA PRO A 484 15.55 12.85 29.84
C PRO A 484 15.09 12.12 31.11
N GLY A 485 15.93 12.06 32.15
CA GLY A 485 15.61 11.39 33.41
C GLY A 485 14.44 12.02 34.19
N GLN A 486 14.02 13.22 33.79
CA GLN A 486 12.89 13.93 34.39
C GLN A 486 11.52 13.52 33.83
N LEU A 487 11.46 12.69 32.77
CA LEU A 487 10.20 12.18 32.19
C LEU A 487 9.32 11.43 33.21
N TRP A 488 9.92 10.87 34.26
CA TRP A 488 9.20 10.16 35.32
C TRP A 488 8.45 11.07 36.30
N ASN A 489 8.61 12.39 36.21
CA ASN A 489 7.84 13.34 37.00
C ASN A 489 6.63 13.83 36.20
N GLN A 490 5.48 13.15 36.35
CA GLN A 490 4.26 13.48 35.59
C GLN A 490 3.71 14.89 35.86
N HIS A 491 3.85 15.41 37.07
CA HIS A 491 3.45 16.79 37.38
C HIS A 491 4.32 17.80 36.61
N MET A 492 5.64 17.57 36.54
CA MET A 492 6.53 18.40 35.74
C MET A 492 6.22 18.26 34.24
N MET A 493 5.88 17.05 33.76
CA MET A 493 5.47 16.84 32.38
C MET A 493 4.15 17.55 32.05
N ALA A 494 3.18 17.53 32.97
CA ALA A 494 1.92 18.26 32.85
C ALA A 494 2.17 19.78 32.69
N GLU A 495 3.06 20.36 33.50
CA GLU A 495 3.43 21.77 33.38
C GLU A 495 4.10 22.09 32.04
N ARG A 496 5.01 21.23 31.56
CA ARG A 496 5.72 21.43 30.29
C ARG A 496 4.81 21.28 29.07
N LEU A 497 3.91 20.30 29.09
CA LEU A 497 2.88 20.15 28.07
C LEU A 497 1.97 21.37 28.07
N ALA A 498 1.50 21.83 29.23
CA ALA A 498 0.68 23.03 29.32
C ALA A 498 1.41 24.28 28.78
N GLU A 499 2.71 24.42 29.04
CA GLU A 499 3.51 25.50 28.46
C GLU A 499 3.62 25.39 26.93
N ALA A 500 3.81 24.17 26.39
CA ALA A 500 3.83 23.92 24.96
C ALA A 500 2.49 24.29 24.29
N PHE A 501 1.35 24.00 24.95
CA PHE A 501 0.03 24.44 24.50
C PHE A 501 -0.16 25.96 24.49
N ARG A 502 0.43 26.68 25.46
CA ARG A 502 0.34 28.15 25.53
C ARG A 502 1.25 28.86 24.54
N ARG A 503 2.37 28.24 24.19
CA ARG A 503 3.32 28.74 23.20
C ARG A 503 3.44 27.74 22.06
N PRO A 504 2.37 27.57 21.25
CA PRO A 504 2.47 26.69 20.11
C PRO A 504 3.65 27.14 19.24
N PRO A 505 4.43 26.19 18.70
CA PRO A 505 5.58 26.51 17.87
C PRO A 505 5.19 27.47 16.76
N SER A 506 6.08 28.43 16.46
CA SER A 506 5.92 29.31 15.32
C SER A 506 6.02 28.45 14.06
N GLY A 507 4.90 28.28 13.35
CA GLY A 507 4.83 27.54 12.10
C GLY A 507 5.72 28.10 11.00
#